data_AF-G4N9P8-F1
#
_entry.id   AF-G4N9P8-F1
#
_cell.length_a   1.000
_cell.length_b   1.000
_cell.length_c   1.000
_cell.angle_alpha   90.00
_cell.angle_beta   90.00
_cell.angle_gamma   90.00
#
_symmetry.space_group_name_H-M   'P 1'
#
loop_
_entity.id
_entity.type
_entity.pdbx_description
1 polymer ?
#
loop_
_entity_poly.entity_id
_entity_poly.type
_entity_poly.pdbx_seq_one_letter_code
_entity_poly.pdbx_strand_id
1 'polypeptide(L)'
;MNGAIFYKYWSLSSEHRERVKCNYEPLGLKPIGISIQTKIEIALTTGSAQLGIWTAAWHRRISELFVIDPATERIVTLPLLFCHGHVWRLYFACDRGQNITIIGPIDVGSTNDIIQIYSLVAVLRELCKRVEGPFRDWLAYAIGLKEKPEEIV
;
A
#
# COMPACT_ATOMS: atom_id res chain seq x y z
N MET A 1 1.37 -20.82 -7.05
CA MET A 1 1.70 -19.75 -6.08
C MET A 1 2.99 -19.09 -6.52
N ASN A 2 2.95 -17.85 -7.00
CA ASN A 2 4.12 -16.98 -7.16
C ASN A 2 3.60 -15.53 -7.21
N GLY A 3 3.42 -14.93 -6.04
CA GLY A 3 3.21 -13.49 -5.91
C GLY A 3 4.56 -12.86 -5.61
N ALA A 4 5.07 -12.03 -6.52
CA ALA A 4 6.26 -11.24 -6.24
C ALA A 4 5.84 -9.93 -5.56
N ILE A 5 6.34 -9.69 -4.34
CA ILE A 5 6.21 -8.42 -3.64
C ILE A 5 7.49 -7.64 -3.93
N PHE A 6 7.37 -6.49 -4.60
CA PHE A 6 8.49 -5.58 -4.84
C PHE A 6 8.59 -4.55 -3.70
N TYR A 7 9.79 -4.34 -3.17
CA TYR A 7 10.08 -3.40 -2.08
C TYR A 7 11.05 -2.29 -2.53
N LYS A 8 10.79 -1.03 -2.12
CA LYS A 8 11.77 0.07 -2.11
C LYS A 8 12.02 0.45 -0.64
N TYR A 9 13.28 0.44 -0.19
CA TYR A 9 13.64 0.44 1.24
C TYR A 9 14.18 1.81 1.75
N TRP A 10 13.85 2.16 3.00
CA TRP A 10 14.50 3.20 3.83
C TRP A 10 14.67 2.67 5.27
N SER A 11 15.71 3.08 6.02
CA SER A 11 15.97 2.66 7.40
C SER A 11 15.66 3.76 8.42
N LEU A 12 14.92 3.42 9.48
CA LEU A 12 14.74 4.26 10.69
C LEU A 12 15.85 3.95 11.73
N SER A 13 16.14 4.90 12.62
CA SER A 13 17.18 4.75 13.66
C SER A 13 16.79 3.76 14.76
N SER A 14 17.81 3.29 15.48
CA SER A 14 17.81 2.15 16.41
C SER A 14 16.84 2.23 17.59
N GLU A 15 16.35 3.42 17.93
CA GLU A 15 15.65 3.72 19.19
C GLU A 15 14.20 3.20 19.25
N HIS A 16 13.60 2.83 18.11
CA HIS A 16 12.18 2.44 18.02
C HIS A 16 11.95 0.92 17.86
N ARG A 17 12.98 0.10 18.11
CA ARG A 17 13.04 -1.32 17.69
C ARG A 17 12.23 -2.30 18.55
N GLU A 18 11.86 -1.93 19.77
CA GLU A 18 11.32 -2.87 20.77
C GLU A 18 9.84 -3.24 20.58
N ARG A 19 9.11 -2.54 19.71
CA ARG A 19 7.65 -2.74 19.54
C ARG A 19 7.24 -3.71 18.43
N VAL A 20 8.19 -4.36 17.75
CA VAL A 20 7.90 -5.13 16.53
C VAL A 20 8.10 -6.64 16.71
N LYS A 21 7.01 -7.42 16.65
CA LYS A 21 7.02 -8.89 16.65
C LYS A 21 7.28 -9.47 15.25
N CYS A 22 8.36 -9.03 14.58
CA CYS A 22 8.83 -9.60 13.32
C CYS A 22 10.36 -9.53 13.28
N ASN A 23 11.04 -10.67 13.48
CA ASN A 23 12.51 -10.75 13.57
C ASN A 23 13.23 -10.56 12.22
N TYR A 24 12.50 -10.35 11.12
CA TYR A 24 13.08 -10.00 9.82
C TYR A 24 13.14 -8.48 9.70
N GLU A 25 14.32 -7.92 9.93
CA GLU A 25 14.59 -6.48 9.99
C GLU A 25 13.99 -5.64 8.85
N PRO A 26 13.96 -6.12 7.58
CA PRO A 26 13.33 -5.38 6.48
C PRO A 26 11.81 -5.22 6.60
N LEU A 27 11.11 -6.05 7.37
CA LEU A 27 9.66 -6.00 7.53
C LEU A 27 9.25 -5.35 8.85
N GLY A 28 10.15 -5.27 9.84
CA GLY A 28 9.83 -4.74 11.15
C GLY A 28 9.52 -3.24 11.16
N LEU A 29 10.23 -2.45 10.36
CA LEU A 29 10.17 -0.98 10.39
C LEU A 29 9.93 -0.34 9.01
N LYS A 30 9.45 -1.11 8.03
CA LYS A 30 9.25 -0.63 6.65
C LYS A 30 7.81 -0.91 6.19
N PRO A 31 6.87 0.00 6.49
CA PRO A 31 5.49 -0.17 6.08
C PRO A 31 5.38 -0.11 4.55
N ILE A 32 4.51 -0.95 4.00
CA ILE A 32 4.29 -1.05 2.55
C ILE A 32 3.48 0.16 2.09
N GLY A 33 4.02 0.96 1.17
CA GLY A 33 3.34 2.13 0.60
C GLY A 33 2.53 1.86 -0.68
N ILE A 34 2.79 0.74 -1.36
CA ILE A 34 1.99 0.23 -2.51
C ILE A 34 1.98 -1.30 -2.42
N SER A 35 0.81 -1.92 -2.50
CA SER A 35 0.69 -3.37 -2.61
C SER A 35 0.58 -3.77 -4.09
N ILE A 36 1.31 -4.81 -4.52
CA ILE A 36 1.26 -5.32 -5.89
C ILE A 36 0.95 -6.80 -5.87
N GLN A 37 -0.04 -7.22 -6.64
CA GLN A 37 -0.38 -8.62 -6.85
C GLN A 37 -0.36 -8.95 -8.35
N THR A 38 0.31 -10.04 -8.70
CA THR A 38 0.39 -10.57 -10.07
C THR A 38 -0.29 -11.92 -10.15
N LYS A 39 -1.12 -12.15 -11.16
CA LYS A 39 -1.75 -13.44 -11.47
C LYS A 39 -1.74 -13.73 -12.96
N ILE A 40 -1.69 -15.02 -13.29
CA ILE A 40 -1.71 -15.54 -14.67
C ILE A 40 -2.99 -16.37 -14.93
N GLU A 41 -3.74 -16.75 -13.88
CA GLU A 41 -4.91 -17.63 -13.96
C GLU A 41 -6.23 -16.90 -14.27
N ILE A 42 -7.13 -17.58 -14.99
CA ILE A 42 -8.40 -17.09 -15.58
C ILE A 42 -9.44 -16.60 -14.53
N ALA A 43 -9.37 -17.03 -13.27
CA ALA A 43 -10.37 -16.68 -12.26
C ALA A 43 -10.09 -15.32 -11.58
N LEU A 44 -10.68 -14.25 -12.12
CA LEU A 44 -10.63 -12.88 -11.55
C LEU A 44 -11.19 -12.80 -10.11
N THR A 45 -12.18 -13.63 -9.79
CA THR A 45 -12.95 -13.59 -8.52
C THR A 45 -12.10 -13.92 -7.29
N THR A 46 -11.03 -14.71 -7.44
CA THR A 46 -10.11 -15.03 -6.33
C THR A 46 -9.06 -13.95 -6.08
N GLY A 47 -8.87 -13.00 -7.01
CA GLY A 47 -7.88 -11.91 -6.88
C GLY A 47 -8.31 -10.83 -5.89
N SER A 48 -9.54 -10.34 -6.02
CA SER A 48 -10.08 -9.28 -5.15
C SER A 48 -10.20 -9.71 -3.68
N ALA A 49 -10.61 -10.96 -3.42
CA ALA A 49 -10.67 -11.51 -2.08
C ALA A 49 -9.28 -11.53 -1.40
N GLN A 50 -8.22 -11.87 -2.16
CA GLN A 50 -6.85 -11.87 -1.64
C GLN A 50 -6.34 -10.45 -1.39
N LEU A 51 -6.65 -9.49 -2.26
CA LEU A 51 -6.36 -8.07 -2.01
C LEU A 51 -7.04 -7.59 -0.72
N GLY A 52 -8.29 -7.98 -0.49
CA GLY A 52 -9.01 -7.67 0.75
C GLY A 52 -8.32 -8.22 1.99
N ILE A 53 -7.94 -9.50 1.98
CA ILE A 53 -7.26 -10.15 3.11
C ILE A 53 -5.91 -9.48 3.41
N TRP A 54 -5.09 -9.23 2.38
CA TRP A 54 -3.79 -8.59 2.58
C TRP A 54 -3.91 -7.13 3.02
N THR A 55 -4.90 -6.41 2.50
CA THR A 55 -5.21 -5.05 2.93
C THR A 55 -5.61 -5.01 4.40
N ALA A 56 -6.51 -5.89 4.82
CA ALA A 56 -6.94 -5.99 6.22
C ALA A 56 -5.77 -6.36 7.15
N ALA A 57 -4.93 -7.30 6.74
CA ALA A 57 -3.74 -7.70 7.51
C ALA A 57 -2.73 -6.56 7.63
N TRP A 58 -2.47 -5.83 6.54
CA TRP A 58 -1.61 -4.65 6.56
C TRP A 58 -2.17 -3.57 7.48
N HIS A 59 -3.45 -3.24 7.35
CA HIS A 59 -4.11 -2.20 8.16
C HIS A 59 -4.05 -2.52 9.64
N ARG A 60 -4.36 -3.77 10.02
CA ARG A 60 -4.23 -4.25 11.40
C ARG A 60 -2.80 -4.08 11.93
N ARG A 61 -1.80 -4.51 11.14
CA ARG A 61 -0.39 -4.38 11.53
C ARG A 61 0.02 -2.92 11.74
N ILE A 62 -0.43 -2.03 10.87
CA ILE A 62 -0.14 -0.59 10.96
C ILE A 62 -0.79 0.01 12.21
N SER A 63 -2.06 -0.30 12.47
CA SER A 63 -2.76 0.16 13.68
C SER A 63 -2.05 -0.32 14.96
N GLU A 64 -1.60 -1.58 14.99
CA GLU A 64 -0.86 -2.14 16.13
C GLU A 64 0.53 -1.52 16.31
N LEU A 65 1.26 -1.26 15.22
CA LEU A 65 2.61 -0.70 15.27
C LEU A 65 2.65 0.76 15.72
N PHE A 66 1.67 1.56 15.29
CA PHE A 66 1.66 3.01 15.55
C PHE A 66 0.63 3.43 16.60
N VAL A 67 -0.11 2.49 17.20
CA VAL A 67 -1.14 2.75 18.23
C VAL A 67 -2.15 3.80 17.76
N ILE A 68 -2.64 3.61 16.54
CA ILE A 68 -3.59 4.53 15.89
C ILE A 68 -4.97 4.32 16.51
N ASP A 69 -5.56 5.39 17.06
CA ASP A 69 -6.94 5.37 17.52
C ASP A 69 -7.91 5.55 16.33
N PRO A 70 -8.70 4.54 15.97
CA PRO A 70 -9.62 4.62 14.84
C PRO A 70 -10.75 5.66 15.04
N ALA A 71 -10.96 6.19 16.25
CA ALA A 71 -11.91 7.27 16.47
C ALA A 71 -11.36 8.62 16.00
N THR A 72 -10.06 8.87 16.18
CA THR A 72 -9.44 10.20 16.01
C THR A 72 -8.47 10.29 14.83
N GLU A 73 -7.95 9.16 14.37
CA GLU A 73 -6.95 9.07 13.32
C GLU A 73 -7.36 8.12 12.21
N ARG A 74 -6.77 8.31 11.03
CA ARG A 74 -6.98 7.48 9.85
C ARG A 74 -5.65 7.04 9.30
N ILE A 75 -5.60 5.78 8.86
CA ILE A 75 -4.47 5.29 8.09
C ILE A 75 -4.55 5.86 6.67
N VAL A 76 -3.41 6.32 6.14
CA VAL A 76 -3.31 6.86 4.78
C VAL A 76 -3.82 5.86 3.75
N THR A 77 -4.53 6.36 2.73
CA THR A 77 -5.03 5.52 1.64
C THR A 77 -3.89 4.74 0.98
N LEU A 78 -4.04 3.42 0.89
CA LEU A 78 -3.05 2.51 0.33
C LEU A 78 -3.40 2.15 -1.14
N PRO A 79 -2.55 2.49 -2.12
CA PRO A 79 -2.70 2.01 -3.49
C PRO A 79 -2.45 0.50 -3.60
N LEU A 80 -3.30 -0.20 -4.34
CA LEU A 80 -3.20 -1.64 -4.62
C LEU A 80 -3.17 -1.86 -6.14
N LEU A 81 -2.08 -2.40 -6.67
CA LEU A 81 -1.95 -2.80 -8.07
C LEU A 81 -2.27 -4.28 -8.23
N PHE A 82 -3.10 -4.58 -9.22
CA PHE A 82 -3.43 -5.94 -9.62
C PHE A 82 -3.09 -6.13 -11.09
N CYS A 83 -2.11 -6.97 -11.37
CA CYS A 83 -1.73 -7.40 -12.70
C CYS A 83 -2.33 -8.79 -12.96
N HIS A 84 -3.16 -8.90 -13.99
CA HIS A 84 -3.72 -10.17 -14.45
C HIS A 84 -3.37 -10.38 -15.92
N GLY A 85 -2.52 -11.38 -16.20
CA GLY A 85 -1.89 -11.55 -17.51
C GLY A 85 -1.08 -10.29 -17.84
N HIS A 86 -1.53 -9.55 -18.86
CA HIS A 86 -0.92 -8.28 -19.26
C HIS A 86 -1.64 -7.04 -18.72
N VAL A 87 -2.85 -7.19 -18.19
CA VAL A 87 -3.71 -6.05 -17.80
C VAL A 87 -3.39 -5.62 -16.38
N TRP A 88 -3.18 -4.33 -16.18
CA TRP A 88 -2.92 -3.72 -14.88
C TRP A 88 -4.10 -2.87 -14.43
N ARG A 89 -4.52 -3.10 -13.19
CA ARG A 89 -5.61 -2.38 -12.52
C ARG A 89 -5.15 -1.80 -11.21
N LEU A 90 -5.63 -0.60 -10.91
CA LEU A 90 -5.37 0.10 -9.67
C LEU A 90 -6.64 0.13 -8.81
N TYR A 91 -6.45 -0.13 -7.53
CA TYR A 91 -7.45 0.05 -6.49
C TYR A 91 -6.86 0.91 -5.37
N PHE A 92 -7.72 1.44 -4.52
CA PHE A 92 -7.34 2.19 -3.33
C PHE A 92 -8.04 1.61 -2.11
N ALA A 93 -7.28 1.23 -1.10
CA ALA A 93 -7.81 0.90 0.22
C ALA A 93 -7.88 2.17 1.06
N CYS A 94 -9.09 2.60 1.38
CA CYS A 94 -9.36 3.79 2.17
C CYS A 94 -9.83 3.40 3.56
N ASP A 95 -9.16 3.91 4.59
CA ASP A 95 -9.62 3.83 5.96
C ASP A 95 -10.80 4.78 6.19
N ARG A 96 -11.95 4.24 6.61
CA ARG A 96 -13.15 5.01 6.98
C ARG A 96 -13.33 5.09 8.50
N GLY A 97 -12.35 4.66 9.28
CA GLY A 97 -12.37 4.57 10.74
C GLY A 97 -12.99 3.26 11.23
N GLN A 98 -14.24 2.98 10.84
CA GLN A 98 -14.92 1.73 11.24
C GLN A 98 -14.68 0.56 10.28
N ASN A 99 -14.35 0.84 9.03
CA ASN A 99 -14.11 -0.16 8.01
C ASN A 99 -13.07 0.32 7.00
N ILE A 100 -12.56 -0.63 6.22
CA ILE A 100 -11.67 -0.36 5.09
C ILE A 100 -12.49 -0.59 3.83
N THR A 101 -12.56 0.43 2.97
CA THR A 101 -13.25 0.33 1.67
C THR A 101 -12.21 0.23 0.56
N ILE A 102 -12.34 -0.77 -0.30
CA ILE A 102 -11.51 -0.88 -1.51
C ILE A 102 -12.28 -0.25 -2.69
N ILE A 103 -11.72 0.82 -3.26
CA ILE A 103 -12.27 1.57 -4.39
C ILE A 103 -11.55 1.14 -5.67
N GLY A 104 -12.30 0.85 -6.74
CA GLY A 104 -11.77 0.42 -8.05
C GLY A 104 -12.62 -0.71 -8.67
N PRO A 105 -12.12 -1.38 -9.74
CA PRO A 105 -10.84 -1.12 -10.41
C PRO A 105 -10.82 0.14 -11.27
N ILE A 106 -9.64 0.70 -11.43
CA ILE A 106 -9.28 1.62 -12.52
C ILE A 106 -8.30 0.89 -13.44
N ASP A 107 -8.60 0.81 -14.74
CA ASP A 107 -7.66 0.27 -15.72
C ASP A 107 -6.52 1.27 -15.94
N VAL A 108 -5.27 0.86 -15.70
CA VAL A 108 -4.10 1.77 -15.73
C VAL A 108 -3.13 1.45 -16.86
N GLY A 109 -3.38 0.37 -17.61
CA GLY A 109 -2.64 0.02 -18.81
C GLY A 109 -2.43 -1.47 -18.95
N SER A 110 -1.59 -1.83 -19.91
CA SER A 110 -1.28 -3.20 -20.27
C SER A 110 0.18 -3.30 -20.70
N THR A 111 0.80 -4.46 -20.47
CA THR A 111 2.14 -4.77 -20.98
C THR A 111 2.13 -5.42 -22.37
N ASN A 112 0.94 -5.66 -22.95
CA ASN A 112 0.79 -6.26 -24.29
C ASN A 112 0.68 -5.22 -25.42
N ASP A 113 0.64 -3.93 -25.07
CA ASP A 113 0.50 -2.85 -26.04
C ASP A 113 1.41 -1.67 -25.66
N ILE A 114 2.20 -1.19 -26.61
CA ILE A 114 3.22 -0.17 -26.34
C ILE A 114 2.62 1.16 -25.89
N ILE A 115 1.44 1.55 -26.39
CA ILE A 115 0.77 2.79 -25.98
C ILE A 115 0.28 2.64 -24.54
N GLN A 116 -0.32 1.50 -24.20
CA GLN A 116 -0.78 1.23 -22.84
C GLN A 116 0.38 1.05 -21.85
N ILE A 117 1.57 0.65 -22.29
CA ILE A 117 2.79 0.66 -21.46
C ILE A 117 3.12 2.08 -21.02
N TYR A 118 3.02 3.09 -21.90
CA TYR A 118 3.27 4.48 -21.50
C TYR A 118 2.27 4.97 -20.44
N SER A 119 0.99 4.61 -20.58
CA SER A 119 -0.02 4.88 -19.54
C SER A 119 0.33 4.22 -18.21
N LEU A 120 0.72 2.95 -18.24
CA LEU A 120 1.13 2.21 -17.04
C LEU A 120 2.33 2.87 -16.36
N VAL A 121 3.37 3.22 -17.13
CA VAL A 121 4.57 3.89 -16.59
C VAL A 121 4.22 5.26 -16.00
N ALA A 122 3.33 6.02 -16.63
CA ALA A 122 2.87 7.30 -16.09
C ALA A 122 2.18 7.12 -14.73
N VAL A 123 1.27 6.15 -14.60
CA VAL A 123 0.61 5.84 -13.33
C VAL A 123 1.61 5.38 -12.26
N LEU A 124 2.55 4.48 -12.61
CA LEU A 124 3.57 4.02 -11.67
C LEU A 124 4.43 5.17 -11.12
N ARG A 125 4.76 6.17 -11.96
CA ARG A 125 5.48 7.38 -11.53
C ARG A 125 4.66 8.21 -10.54
N GLU A 126 3.36 8.40 -10.79
CA GLU A 126 2.49 9.12 -9.86
C GLU A 126 2.31 8.39 -8.53
N LEU A 127 2.23 7.06 -8.56
CA LEU A 127 2.19 6.25 -7.34
C LEU A 127 3.49 6.38 -6.53
N CYS A 128 4.66 6.37 -7.19
CA CYS A 128 5.94 6.62 -6.54
C CYS A 128 5.98 8.00 -5.86
N LYS A 129 5.52 9.05 -6.54
CA LYS A 129 5.42 10.40 -5.94
C LYS A 129 4.52 10.41 -4.72
N ARG A 130 3.39 9.69 -4.75
CA ARG A 130 2.51 9.55 -3.57
C ARG A 130 3.16 8.83 -2.40
N VAL A 131 3.97 7.80 -2.68
CA VAL A 131 4.76 7.13 -1.64
C VAL A 131 5.82 8.05 -1.05
N GLU A 132 6.49 8.83 -1.89
CA GLU A 132 7.59 9.72 -1.48
C GLU A 132 7.11 10.99 -0.75
N GLY A 133 5.88 11.45 -1.01
CA GLY A 133 5.27 12.58 -0.32
C GLY A 133 4.23 12.12 0.72
N PRO A 134 2.92 12.14 0.39
CA PRO A 134 1.83 11.89 1.34
C PRO A 134 2.00 10.69 2.27
N PHE A 135 2.39 9.53 1.75
CA PHE A 135 2.59 8.33 2.56
C PHE A 135 3.75 8.50 3.55
N ARG A 136 4.86 9.08 3.08
CA ARG A 136 6.06 9.29 3.90
C ARG A 136 5.82 10.36 4.97
N ASP A 137 5.08 11.40 4.64
CA ASP A 137 4.70 12.45 5.60
C ASP A 137 3.75 11.91 6.66
N TRP A 138 2.74 11.15 6.26
CA TRP A 138 1.86 10.44 7.19
C TRP A 138 2.65 9.47 8.07
N LEU A 139 3.60 8.71 7.50
CA LEU A 139 4.41 7.78 8.27
C LEU A 139 5.26 8.52 9.31
N ALA A 140 5.89 9.62 8.92
CA ALA A 140 6.68 10.45 9.81
C ALA A 140 5.84 11.03 10.96
N TYR A 141 4.60 11.45 10.67
CA TYR A 141 3.63 11.84 11.69
C TYR A 141 3.28 10.68 12.62
N ALA A 142 2.92 9.52 12.07
CA ALA A 142 2.49 8.35 12.84
C ALA A 142 3.56 7.80 13.80
N ILE A 143 4.84 8.05 13.52
CA ILE A 143 5.96 7.69 14.40
C ILE A 143 6.48 8.86 15.25
N GLY A 144 5.82 10.02 15.23
CA GLY A 144 6.15 11.18 16.06
C GLY A 144 7.32 12.04 15.57
N LEU A 145 7.74 11.91 14.31
CA LEU A 145 8.83 12.71 13.72
C LEU A 145 8.35 14.00 13.03
N LYS A 146 7.05 14.16 12.81
CA LYS A 146 6.43 15.36 12.21
C LYS A 146 5.11 15.69 12.91
N GLU A 147 4.74 16.96 12.87
CA GLU A 147 3.39 17.41 13.24
C GLU A 147 2.36 16.92 12.20
N LYS A 148 1.08 16.92 12.59
CA LYS A 148 0.00 16.43 11.74
C LYS A 148 -0.05 17.23 10.43
N PRO A 149 0.08 16.59 9.25
CA PRO A 149 -0.03 17.31 7.99
C PRO A 149 -1.42 17.94 7.87
N GLU A 150 -1.49 19.19 7.40
CA GLU A 150 -2.71 20.01 7.45
C GLU A 150 -3.89 19.46 6.63
N GLU A 151 -3.68 18.54 5.68
CA GLU A 151 -4.77 17.83 5.00
C GLU A 151 -4.25 16.56 4.31
N ILE A 152 -4.83 15.39 4.62
CA ILE A 152 -4.76 14.19 3.77
C ILE A 152 -6.20 13.76 3.52
N VAL A 153 -6.81 14.32 2.47
CA VAL A 153 -8.10 13.87 1.92
C VAL A 153 -7.88 12.73 0.92
#